data_AF-A0A9P9IT93-F1
#
_entry.id   AF-A0A9P9IT93-F1
#
_cell.length_a   1.000
_cell.length_b   1.000
_cell.length_c   1.000
_cell.angle_alpha   90.00
_cell.angle_beta   90.00
_cell.angle_gamma   90.00
#
_symmetry.space_group_name_H-M   'P 1'
#
loop_
_entity.id
_entity.type
_entity.pdbx_description
1 polymer ?
#
loop_
_entity_poly.entity_id
_entity_poly.type
_entity_poly.pdbx_seq_one_letter_code
_entity_poly.pdbx_strand_id
1 'polypeptide(L)'
;MSGFFRPQQSALVTPADYLFGGLVLLITLPYHRFFLFNTLQPALKIDEFAARDISQHTIEREKLHSLLLGWRVRKKDELGFVSIAGITITAIVTASFSWSNVQDAYWVASGFWYASLMTSVCGILIAAQQMSLLALIGELPIDPHLTSTKQIERQLSQLLTRGSPRRRVAPDFEGTSTDRISEWQFSWRLIFTWQCPMMFIGYSTLFYFIGLTVVVCSPLIYGKPWGPEIWVAMTYLTASGVSWGLFAYCSLGGYQAISLSDDDDCDTVEPVEMAEVRAPHTE
;
A
#
# COMPACT_ATOMS: atom_id res chain seq x y z
N MET A 1 4.19 16.18 11.84
CA MET A 1 2.93 15.40 11.76
C MET A 1 2.88 14.27 12.81
N SER A 2 3.48 14.47 13.99
CA SER A 2 3.52 13.51 15.11
C SER A 2 2.38 13.71 16.13
N GLY A 3 1.29 14.37 15.73
CA GLY A 3 0.21 14.76 16.63
C GLY A 3 -1.16 14.15 16.32
N PHE A 4 -1.27 13.26 15.33
CA PHE A 4 -2.59 12.83 14.82
C PHE A 4 -3.22 11.63 15.54
N PHE A 5 -2.56 11.07 16.56
CA PHE A 5 -3.10 9.98 17.37
C PHE A 5 -2.80 10.22 18.87
N ARG A 6 -3.44 11.23 19.45
CA ARG A 6 -3.84 11.19 20.86
C ARG A 6 -5.35 11.00 20.89
N PRO A 7 -5.91 10.11 21.73
CA PRO A 7 -7.34 10.10 21.97
C PRO A 7 -7.67 11.37 22.75
N GLN A 8 -8.09 12.41 22.03
CA GLN A 8 -8.51 13.67 22.61
C GLN A 8 -9.94 13.49 23.14
N GLN A 9 -10.06 13.63 24.46
CA GLN A 9 -11.29 13.79 25.24
C GLN A 9 -12.39 14.52 24.46
N SER A 10 -13.52 13.83 24.28
CA SER A 10 -14.89 14.34 24.11
C SER A 10 -15.04 15.81 23.70
N ALA A 11 -14.58 16.16 22.50
CA ALA A 11 -15.00 17.38 21.83
C ALA A 11 -16.32 17.08 21.10
N LEU A 12 -17.28 18.01 21.19
CA LEU A 12 -18.52 18.02 20.42
C LEU A 12 -18.17 17.88 18.94
N VAL A 13 -18.37 16.67 18.39
CA VAL A 13 -18.11 16.39 16.97
C VAL A 13 -19.13 17.18 16.16
N THR A 14 -18.66 18.15 15.38
CA THR A 14 -19.55 18.96 14.55
C THR A 14 -19.96 18.17 13.31
N PRO A 15 -21.13 18.42 12.71
CA PRO A 15 -21.52 17.80 11.44
C PRO A 15 -20.51 18.05 10.32
N ALA A 16 -19.73 19.14 10.41
CA ALA A 16 -18.62 19.42 9.51
C ALA A 16 -17.46 18.42 9.66
N ASP A 17 -17.19 17.92 10.87
CA ASP A 17 -16.15 16.92 11.12
C ASP A 17 -16.52 15.55 10.53
N TYR A 18 -17.81 15.19 10.56
CA TYR A 18 -18.31 13.98 9.90
C TYR A 18 -18.27 14.09 8.37
N LEU A 19 -18.62 15.25 7.82
CA LEU A 19 -18.52 15.53 6.37
C LEU A 19 -17.07 15.52 5.90
N PHE A 20 -16.18 16.19 6.63
CA PHE A 20 -14.76 16.23 6.34
C PHE A 20 -14.13 14.85 6.49
N GLY A 21 -14.43 14.13 7.57
CA GLY A 21 -14.00 12.74 7.77
C GLY A 21 -14.50 11.81 6.67
N GLY A 22 -15.75 11.98 6.24
CA GLY A 22 -16.34 11.23 5.13
C GLY A 22 -15.69 11.54 3.78
N LEU A 23 -15.38 12.81 3.51
CA LEU A 23 -14.64 13.22 2.30
C LEU A 23 -13.22 12.70 2.30
N VAL A 24 -12.50 12.82 3.41
CA VAL A 24 -11.15 12.26 3.56
C VAL A 24 -11.20 10.74 3.40
N LEU A 25 -12.18 10.07 4.02
CA LEU A 25 -12.38 8.64 3.85
C LEU A 25 -12.65 8.29 2.38
N LEU A 26 -13.49 9.04 1.67
CA LEU A 26 -13.84 8.79 0.27
C LEU A 26 -12.65 9.04 -0.68
N ILE A 27 -11.87 10.07 -0.42
CA ILE A 27 -10.67 10.44 -1.18
C ILE A 27 -9.51 9.47 -0.93
N THR A 28 -9.40 8.93 0.29
CA THR A 28 -8.37 7.96 0.66
C THR A 28 -8.83 6.51 0.45
N LEU A 29 -10.14 6.26 0.33
CA LEU A 29 -10.75 4.95 0.17
C LEU A 29 -10.10 4.07 -0.89
N PRO A 30 -9.74 4.60 -2.08
CA PRO A 30 -9.18 3.78 -3.16
C PRO A 30 -7.90 3.06 -2.76
N TYR A 31 -7.12 3.64 -1.82
CA TYR A 31 -5.80 3.12 -1.46
C TYR A 31 -5.60 2.90 0.04
N HIS A 32 -6.47 3.41 0.92
CA HIS A 32 -6.29 3.34 2.37
C HIS A 32 -6.21 1.89 2.86
N ARG A 33 -7.06 1.00 2.35
CA ARG A 33 -7.04 -0.41 2.79
C ARG A 33 -5.83 -1.16 2.24
N PHE A 34 -5.46 -0.91 0.99
CA PHE A 34 -4.22 -1.44 0.42
C PHE A 34 -2.98 -0.97 1.19
N PHE A 35 -2.95 0.30 1.60
CA PHE A 35 -1.92 0.87 2.45
C PHE A 35 -1.77 0.10 3.78
N LEU A 36 -2.89 -0.17 4.46
CA LEU A 36 -2.90 -0.88 5.74
C LEU A 36 -2.39 -2.31 5.61
N PHE A 37 -2.97 -3.10 4.70
CA PHE A 37 -2.68 -4.54 4.60
C PHE A 37 -1.38 -4.85 3.87
N ASN A 38 -1.06 -4.13 2.79
CA ASN A 38 0.10 -4.48 1.96
C ASN A 38 1.39 -3.79 2.40
N THR A 39 1.33 -2.73 3.21
CA THR A 39 2.53 -1.98 3.61
C THR A 39 2.63 -1.73 5.10
N LEU A 40 1.57 -1.24 5.76
CA LEU A 40 1.68 -0.91 7.19
C LEU A 40 1.81 -2.17 8.07
N GLN A 41 0.88 -3.12 7.96
CA GLN A 41 0.90 -4.33 8.78
C GLN A 41 2.17 -5.19 8.59
N PRO A 42 2.64 -5.46 7.35
CA PRO A 42 3.89 -6.19 7.17
C PRO A 42 5.09 -5.44 7.73
N ALA A 43 5.14 -4.10 7.59
CA ALA A 43 6.23 -3.31 8.14
C ALA A 43 6.25 -3.33 9.67
N LEU A 44 5.08 -3.31 10.33
CA LEU A 44 4.97 -3.45 11.79
C LEU A 44 5.38 -4.84 12.27
N LYS A 45 4.93 -5.91 11.60
CA LYS A 45 5.36 -7.28 11.92
C LYS A 45 6.89 -7.41 11.77
N ILE A 46 7.47 -6.87 10.69
CA ILE A 46 8.92 -6.89 10.46
C ILE A 46 9.68 -6.06 11.52
N ASP A 47 9.16 -4.91 11.93
CA ASP A 47 9.75 -4.08 13.00
C ASP A 47 9.79 -4.84 14.34
N GLU A 48 8.70 -5.54 14.68
CA GLU A 48 8.62 -6.33 15.91
C GLU A 48 9.68 -7.43 15.97
N PHE A 49 9.87 -8.18 14.88
CA PHE A 49 10.90 -9.23 14.81
C PHE A 49 12.31 -8.68 14.65
N ALA A 50 12.49 -7.50 14.03
CA ALA A 50 13.79 -6.87 13.86
C ALA A 50 14.29 -6.18 15.14
N ALA A 51 13.39 -5.82 16.06
CA ALA A 51 13.73 -5.27 17.37
C ALA A 51 14.27 -6.34 18.35
N ARG A 52 13.99 -7.63 18.09
CA ARG A 52 14.52 -8.78 18.84
C ARG A 52 15.87 -9.18 18.23
N ASP A 53 16.83 -9.53 19.07
CA ASP A 53 18.23 -9.67 18.64
C ASP A 53 18.43 -10.76 17.56
N ILE A 54 18.68 -10.30 16.33
CA ILE A 54 18.86 -11.10 15.11
C ILE A 54 20.09 -12.02 15.22
N SER A 55 21.03 -11.71 16.13
CA SER A 55 22.31 -12.41 16.20
C SER A 55 22.28 -13.73 16.99
N GLN A 56 21.28 -13.94 17.86
CA GLN A 56 21.30 -15.04 18.83
C GLN A 56 20.22 -16.12 18.60
N HIS A 57 19.10 -15.80 17.92
CA HIS A 57 17.97 -16.72 17.75
C HIS A 57 17.71 -17.15 16.30
N THR A 58 18.00 -18.42 15.97
CA THR A 58 17.81 -19.01 14.63
C THR A 58 16.35 -18.97 14.16
N ILE A 59 15.38 -19.25 15.04
CA ILE A 59 13.94 -19.31 14.70
C ILE A 59 13.39 -17.92 14.37
N GLU A 60 13.76 -16.88 15.13
CA GLU A 60 13.30 -15.51 14.88
C GLU A 60 13.88 -14.95 13.58
N ARG A 61 15.13 -15.30 13.27
CA ARG A 61 15.77 -14.96 12.00
C ARG A 61 15.08 -15.61 10.81
N GLU A 62 14.68 -16.88 10.91
CA GLU A 62 13.93 -17.58 9.85
C GLU A 62 12.56 -16.95 9.60
N LYS A 63 11.84 -16.57 10.68
CA LYS A 63 10.57 -15.85 10.57
C LYS A 63 10.74 -14.45 9.97
N LEU A 64 11.75 -13.69 10.38
CA LEU A 64 12.06 -12.38 9.80
C LEU A 64 12.38 -12.50 8.29
N HIS A 65 13.15 -13.53 7.94
CA HIS A 65 13.52 -13.82 6.56
C HIS A 65 12.30 -14.15 5.69
N SER A 66 11.39 -15.01 6.16
CA SER A 66 10.17 -15.35 5.43
C SER A 66 9.22 -14.15 5.29
N LEU A 67 9.10 -13.31 6.32
CA LEU A 67 8.32 -12.08 6.27
C LEU A 67 8.86 -11.08 5.24
N LEU A 68 10.20 -10.92 5.17
CA LEU A 68 10.86 -10.04 4.20
C LEU A 68 10.69 -10.56 2.76
N LEU A 69 10.85 -11.86 2.54
CA LEU A 69 10.59 -12.50 1.26
C LEU A 69 9.14 -12.26 0.81
N GLY A 70 8.18 -12.58 1.69
CA GLY A 70 6.76 -12.42 1.40
C GLY A 70 6.39 -10.96 1.13
N TRP A 71 6.91 -10.00 1.89
CA TRP A 71 6.69 -8.58 1.65
C TRP A 71 7.21 -8.17 0.27
N ARG A 72 8.43 -8.58 -0.10
CA ARG A 72 9.03 -8.19 -1.38
C ARG A 72 8.23 -8.73 -2.57
N VAL A 73 7.83 -10.01 -2.52
CA VAL A 73 7.03 -10.63 -3.59
C VAL A 73 5.75 -9.83 -3.78
N ARG A 74 4.99 -9.63 -2.70
CA ARG A 74 3.75 -8.83 -2.74
C ARG A 74 4.00 -7.42 -3.26
N LYS A 75 5.12 -6.79 -2.89
CA LYS A 75 5.42 -5.43 -3.34
C LYS A 75 5.77 -5.36 -4.82
N LYS A 76 6.49 -6.34 -5.36
CA LYS A 76 6.76 -6.44 -6.80
C LYS A 76 5.44 -6.59 -7.58
N ASP A 77 4.55 -7.45 -7.11
CA ASP A 77 3.24 -7.68 -7.73
C ASP A 77 2.38 -6.42 -7.70
N GLU A 78 2.36 -5.71 -6.56
CA GLU A 78 1.67 -4.43 -6.41
C GLU A 78 2.19 -3.38 -7.41
N LEU A 79 3.51 -3.23 -7.54
CA LEU A 79 4.11 -2.27 -8.48
C LEU A 79 3.84 -2.64 -9.95
N GLY A 80 3.81 -3.94 -10.26
CA GLY A 80 3.41 -4.45 -11.56
C GLY A 80 1.96 -4.10 -11.88
N PHE A 81 1.05 -4.35 -10.93
CA PHE A 81 -0.36 -3.97 -11.03
C PHE A 81 -0.54 -2.47 -11.24
N VAL A 82 0.15 -1.63 -10.45
CA VAL A 82 0.12 -0.16 -10.58
C VAL A 82 0.55 0.29 -11.97
N SER A 83 1.59 -0.33 -12.54
CA SER A 83 2.07 0.02 -13.88
C SER A 83 1.05 -0.33 -14.96
N ILE A 84 0.45 -1.53 -14.89
CA ILE A 84 -0.61 -1.96 -15.81
C ILE A 84 -1.82 -1.03 -15.71
N ALA A 85 -2.30 -0.77 -14.50
CA ALA A 85 -3.43 0.12 -14.25
C ALA A 85 -3.16 1.55 -14.77
N GLY A 86 -1.94 2.07 -14.55
CA GLY A 86 -1.56 3.39 -15.05
C GLY A 86 -1.57 3.48 -16.57
N ILE A 87 -1.03 2.47 -17.26
CA ILE A 87 -1.07 2.42 -18.73
C ILE A 87 -2.53 2.39 -19.21
N THR A 88 -3.39 1.58 -18.57
CA THR A 88 -4.81 1.50 -18.90
C THR A 88 -5.52 2.84 -18.72
N ILE A 89 -5.35 3.53 -17.59
CA ILE A 89 -5.97 4.84 -17.36
C ILE A 89 -5.43 5.88 -18.34
N THR A 90 -4.12 5.87 -18.62
CA THR A 90 -3.52 6.77 -19.62
C THR A 90 -4.15 6.58 -20.99
N ALA A 91 -4.35 5.33 -21.42
CA ALA A 91 -4.99 5.01 -22.69
C ALA A 91 -6.46 5.46 -22.72
N ILE A 92 -7.22 5.21 -21.65
CA ILE A 92 -8.62 5.62 -21.52
C ILE A 92 -8.76 7.15 -21.58
N VAL A 93 -7.94 7.89 -20.84
CA VAL A 93 -7.96 9.36 -20.83
C VAL A 93 -7.60 9.89 -22.22
N THR A 94 -6.55 9.34 -22.85
CA THR A 94 -6.13 9.73 -24.20
C THR A 94 -7.23 9.49 -25.23
N ALA A 95 -7.89 8.34 -25.17
CA ALA A 95 -9.03 8.04 -26.04
C ALA A 95 -10.22 8.98 -25.79
N SER A 96 -10.46 9.36 -24.54
CA SER A 96 -11.57 10.25 -24.15
C SER A 96 -11.41 11.65 -24.76
N PHE A 97 -10.18 12.14 -24.95
CA PHE A 97 -9.93 13.41 -25.66
C PHE A 97 -10.37 13.40 -27.12
N SER A 98 -10.59 12.24 -27.74
CA SER A 98 -11.07 12.15 -29.14
C SER A 98 -12.59 12.37 -29.28
N TRP A 99 -13.34 12.43 -28.18
CA TRP A 99 -14.78 12.59 -28.24
C TRP A 99 -15.17 14.00 -28.69
N SER A 100 -16.11 14.09 -29.64
CA SER A 100 -16.61 15.37 -30.18
C SER A 100 -17.14 16.29 -29.09
N ASN A 101 -17.80 15.72 -28.08
CA ASN A 101 -18.50 16.47 -27.03
C ASN A 101 -17.54 17.13 -26.03
N VAL A 102 -16.24 16.82 -26.08
CA VAL A 102 -15.24 17.38 -25.16
C VAL A 102 -14.91 18.82 -25.50
N GLN A 103 -15.02 19.19 -26.79
CA GLN A 103 -14.77 20.57 -27.21
C GLN A 103 -15.84 21.54 -26.68
N ASP A 104 -17.07 21.05 -26.50
CA ASP A 104 -18.20 21.83 -25.98
C ASP A 104 -18.40 21.69 -24.46
N ALA A 105 -17.65 20.79 -23.82
CA ALA A 105 -17.76 20.52 -22.40
C ALA A 105 -17.18 21.66 -21.55
N TYR A 106 -17.61 21.75 -20.29
CA TYR A 106 -17.05 22.71 -19.35
C TYR A 106 -15.55 22.46 -19.12
N TRP A 107 -14.73 23.51 -19.12
CA TRP A 107 -13.26 23.42 -19.08
C TRP A 107 -12.70 22.57 -17.93
N VAL A 108 -13.43 22.49 -16.81
CA VAL A 108 -13.07 21.67 -15.65
C VAL A 108 -12.93 20.19 -16.01
N ALA A 109 -13.72 19.69 -16.97
CA ALA A 109 -13.58 18.33 -17.47
C ALA A 109 -12.17 18.07 -18.03
N SER A 110 -11.73 18.91 -18.96
CA SER A 110 -10.40 18.82 -19.57
C SER A 110 -9.30 19.01 -18.52
N GLY A 111 -9.48 19.94 -17.57
CA GLY A 111 -8.55 20.13 -16.46
C GLY A 111 -8.34 18.86 -15.61
N PHE A 112 -9.44 18.19 -15.22
CA PHE A 112 -9.36 16.93 -14.48
C PHE A 112 -8.77 15.79 -15.32
N TRP A 113 -9.04 15.72 -16.62
CA TRP A 113 -8.43 14.72 -17.48
C TRP A 113 -6.92 14.92 -17.66
N TYR A 114 -6.44 16.16 -17.80
CA TYR A 114 -5.00 16.43 -17.80
C TYR A 114 -4.35 16.07 -16.45
N ALA A 115 -5.01 16.39 -15.33
CA ALA A 115 -4.54 15.99 -14.00
C ALA A 115 -4.49 14.46 -13.84
N SER A 116 -5.51 13.75 -14.34
CA SER A 116 -5.57 12.29 -14.39
C SER A 116 -4.40 11.71 -15.20
N LEU A 117 -4.14 12.26 -16.40
CA LEU A 117 -3.03 11.84 -17.25
C LEU A 117 -1.68 12.02 -16.55
N MET A 118 -1.44 13.22 -16.00
CA MET A 118 -0.17 13.54 -15.35
C MET A 118 0.08 12.66 -14.12
N THR A 119 -0.92 12.51 -13.27
CA THR A 119 -0.81 11.64 -12.08
C THR A 119 -0.61 10.18 -12.46
N SER A 120 -1.23 9.69 -13.52
CA SER A 120 -1.01 8.33 -14.03
C SER A 120 0.43 8.10 -14.49
N VAL A 121 0.94 9.01 -15.33
CA VAL A 121 2.32 8.93 -15.86
C VAL A 121 3.34 9.00 -14.73
N CYS A 122 3.16 9.92 -13.77
CA CYS A 122 4.00 9.96 -12.57
C CYS A 122 3.93 8.65 -11.78
N GLY A 123 2.74 8.07 -11.59
CA GLY A 123 2.56 6.78 -10.91
C GLY A 123 3.34 5.65 -11.57
N ILE A 124 3.27 5.54 -12.91
CA ILE A 124 4.03 4.55 -13.70
C ILE A 124 5.54 4.76 -13.53
N LEU A 125 6.02 6.01 -13.65
CA LEU A 125 7.44 6.31 -13.54
C LEU A 125 7.99 5.99 -12.15
N ILE A 126 7.27 6.34 -11.10
CA ILE A 126 7.68 6.03 -9.72
C ILE A 126 7.61 4.51 -9.49
N ALA A 127 6.59 3.81 -10.00
CA ALA A 127 6.50 2.36 -9.90
C ALA A 127 7.70 1.67 -10.58
N ALA A 128 8.06 2.11 -11.78
CA ALA A 128 9.23 1.61 -12.51
C ALA A 128 10.53 1.87 -11.73
N GLN A 129 10.72 3.08 -11.19
CA GLN A 129 11.88 3.42 -10.35
C GLN A 129 11.99 2.51 -9.11
N GLN A 130 10.86 2.26 -8.44
CA GLN A 130 10.82 1.38 -7.26
C GLN A 130 11.09 -0.07 -7.60
N MET A 131 10.57 -0.55 -8.75
CA MET A 131 10.83 -1.90 -9.24
C MET A 131 12.32 -2.08 -9.59
N SER A 132 12.94 -1.09 -10.24
CA SER A 132 14.39 -1.08 -10.49
C SER A 132 15.21 -1.06 -9.20
N LEU A 133 14.79 -0.30 -8.19
CA LEU A 133 15.45 -0.28 -6.88
C LEU A 133 15.40 -1.65 -6.19
N LEU A 134 14.26 -2.34 -6.25
CA LEU A 134 14.12 -3.71 -5.74
C LEU A 134 15.02 -4.69 -6.50
N ALA A 135 15.13 -4.55 -7.82
CA ALA A 135 16.00 -5.39 -8.64
C ALA A 135 17.50 -5.16 -8.32
N LEU A 136 17.91 -3.90 -8.10
CA LEU A 136 19.31 -3.55 -7.79
C LEU A 136 19.81 -4.12 -6.46
N ILE A 137 18.91 -4.31 -5.49
CA ILE A 137 19.27 -4.82 -4.16
C ILE A 137 19.46 -6.35 -4.19
N GLY A 138 18.96 -7.02 -5.22
CA GLY A 138 19.09 -8.46 -5.43
C GLY A 138 18.01 -9.26 -4.72
N GLU A 139 17.90 -10.52 -5.10
CA GLU A 139 16.94 -11.45 -4.49
C GLU A 139 17.50 -11.99 -3.17
N LEU A 140 16.60 -12.22 -2.21
CA LEU A 140 16.99 -12.91 -0.99
C LEU A 140 16.96 -14.42 -1.32
N PRO A 141 18.01 -15.19 -0.97
CA PRO A 141 17.97 -16.64 -1.11
C PRO A 141 16.73 -17.21 -0.44
N ILE A 142 16.18 -18.30 -0.98
CA ILE A 142 15.03 -18.97 -0.34
C ILE A 142 15.46 -19.57 1.01
N ASP A 143 16.70 -20.08 1.06
CA ASP A 143 17.25 -20.71 2.26
C ASP A 143 17.76 -19.68 3.28
N PRO A 144 17.17 -19.61 4.49
CA PRO A 144 17.52 -18.63 5.50
C PRO A 144 18.95 -18.79 6.04
N HIS A 145 19.51 -20.01 5.96
CA HIS A 145 20.87 -20.31 6.41
C HIS A 145 21.95 -19.82 5.44
N LEU A 146 21.63 -19.69 4.15
CA LEU A 146 22.55 -19.15 3.13
C LEU A 146 22.59 -17.62 3.12
N THR A 147 21.58 -16.99 3.73
CA THR A 147 21.42 -15.54 3.74
C THR A 147 22.38 -14.89 4.74
N SER A 148 23.29 -14.06 4.25
CA SER A 148 24.18 -13.29 5.13
C SER A 148 23.41 -12.25 5.95
N THR A 149 23.79 -12.05 7.22
CA THR A 149 23.22 -10.98 8.07
C THR A 149 23.29 -9.61 7.40
N LYS A 150 24.36 -9.34 6.63
CA LYS A 150 24.50 -8.08 5.87
C LYS A 150 23.45 -7.93 4.76
N GLN A 151 23.01 -9.04 4.15
CA GLN A 151 21.94 -9.02 3.16
C GLN A 151 20.60 -8.74 3.83
N ILE A 152 20.33 -9.36 4.99
CA ILE A 152 19.12 -9.06 5.78
C ILE A 152 19.10 -7.59 6.17
N GLU A 153 20.20 -7.05 6.72
CA GLU A 153 20.29 -5.63 7.09
C GLU A 153 20.07 -4.68 5.89
N ARG A 154 20.62 -5.01 4.71
CA ARG A 154 20.44 -4.22 3.48
C ARG A 154 18.99 -4.22 2.99
N GLN A 155 18.25 -5.30 3.24
CA GLN A 155 16.84 -5.38 2.88
C GLN A 155 15.94 -4.74 3.94
N LEU A 156 16.32 -4.87 5.20
CA LEU A 156 15.63 -4.23 6.29
C LEU A 156 15.72 -2.70 6.20
N SER A 157 16.84 -2.16 5.70
CA SER A 157 16.97 -0.72 5.43
C SER A 157 16.04 -0.19 4.34
N GLN A 158 15.34 -1.06 3.60
CA GLN A 158 14.27 -0.69 2.67
C GLN A 158 12.94 -0.40 3.37
N LEU A 159 12.76 -0.80 4.63
CA LEU A 159 11.52 -0.63 5.39
C LEU A 159 11.73 0.14 6.69
N LEU A 160 12.88 -0.06 7.32
CA LEU A 160 13.24 0.51 8.60
C LEU A 160 14.46 1.41 8.45
N THR A 161 14.52 2.47 9.25
CA THR A 161 15.72 3.29 9.35
C THR A 161 16.51 2.84 10.56
N ARG A 162 17.83 2.71 10.42
CA ARG A 162 18.69 2.40 11.56
C ARG A 162 18.64 3.58 12.52
N GLY A 163 18.10 3.36 13.72
CA GLY A 163 18.11 4.37 14.77
C GLY A 163 19.54 4.73 15.15
N SER A 164 19.75 5.97 15.57
CA SER A 164 21.01 6.32 16.23
C SER A 164 21.11 5.46 17.50
N PRO A 165 22.23 4.76 17.75
CA PRO A 165 22.35 3.89 18.92
C PRO A 165 22.10 4.74 20.15
N ARG A 166 20.97 4.52 20.81
CA ARG A 166 20.67 5.19 22.06
C ARG A 166 21.60 4.58 23.09
N ARG A 167 22.66 5.31 23.45
CA ARG A 167 23.60 4.90 24.50
C ARG A 167 22.80 4.78 25.79
N ARG A 168 22.32 3.58 26.11
CA ARG A 168 21.93 3.26 27.48
C ARG A 168 23.22 3.39 28.29
N VAL A 169 23.32 4.45 29.07
CA VAL A 169 24.30 4.53 30.15
C VAL A 169 23.82 3.51 31.19
N ALA A 170 24.26 2.27 31.04
CA ALA A 170 24.12 1.28 32.09
C ALA A 170 25.05 1.72 33.25
N PRO A 171 24.61 1.65 34.51
CA PRO A 171 25.50 1.86 35.65
C PRO A 171 26.59 0.78 35.61
N ASP A 172 27.84 1.20 35.75
CA ASP A 172 29.05 0.38 35.66
C ASP A 172 28.95 -0.84 36.60
N PHE A 173 28.75 -2.02 36.02
CA PHE A 173 29.07 -3.29 36.65
C PHE A 173 29.83 -4.14 35.64
N GLU A 174 30.91 -4.75 36.13
CA GLU A 174 32.05 -5.23 35.36
C GLU A 174 31.71 -6.19 34.19
N GLY A 175 32.31 -5.91 33.03
CA GLY A 175 32.97 -6.96 32.25
C GLY A 175 32.13 -7.85 31.33
N THR A 176 30.96 -7.43 30.85
CA THR A 176 30.27 -8.17 29.78
C THR A 176 29.93 -7.26 28.60
N SER A 177 30.26 -7.76 27.40
CA SER A 177 30.14 -7.16 26.07
C SER A 177 29.06 -6.08 25.94
N THR A 178 29.48 -4.88 25.55
CA THR A 178 28.60 -3.78 25.15
C THR A 178 27.73 -4.22 23.98
N ASP A 179 26.57 -4.80 24.29
CA ASP A 179 25.66 -5.31 23.29
C ASP A 179 25.05 -4.11 22.55
N ARG A 180 25.47 -3.93 21.29
CA ARG A 180 24.94 -2.86 20.43
C ARG A 180 23.57 -3.30 19.96
N ILE A 181 22.55 -3.10 20.78
CA ILE A 181 21.15 -3.20 20.36
C ILE A 181 20.98 -2.20 19.21
N SER A 182 20.96 -2.71 17.98
CA SER A 182 20.66 -1.92 16.80
C SER A 182 19.16 -1.65 16.84
N GLU A 183 18.75 -0.55 17.48
CA GLU A 183 17.36 -0.10 17.51
C GLU A 183 16.94 0.28 16.08
N TRP A 184 16.42 -0.69 15.33
CA TRP A 184 15.70 -0.39 14.09
C TRP A 184 14.46 0.43 14.44
N GLN A 185 14.24 1.49 13.67
CA GLN A 185 13.11 2.38 13.87
C GLN A 185 12.24 2.43 12.63
N PHE A 186 10.95 2.34 12.88
CA PHE A 186 9.90 2.50 11.89
C PHE A 186 9.97 3.87 11.20
N SER A 187 10.16 3.87 9.87
CA SER A 187 10.31 5.09 9.08
C SER A 187 9.08 5.36 8.22
N TRP A 188 8.23 6.28 8.69
CA TRP A 188 7.04 6.71 7.95
C TRP A 188 7.35 7.28 6.56
N ARG A 189 8.54 7.90 6.39
CA ARG A 189 8.96 8.44 5.09
C ARG A 189 9.10 7.34 4.05
N LEU A 190 9.66 6.21 4.45
CA LEU A 190 9.94 5.09 3.58
C LEU A 190 8.65 4.37 3.17
N ILE A 191 7.73 4.20 4.12
CA ILE A 191 6.39 3.66 3.86
C ILE A 191 5.61 4.56 2.90
N PHE A 192 5.66 5.88 3.12
CA PHE A 192 5.04 6.82 2.20
C PHE A 192 5.65 6.73 0.80
N THR A 193 6.97 6.61 0.69
CA THR A 193 7.64 6.39 -0.61
C THR A 193 7.09 5.14 -1.29
N TRP A 194 7.04 3.99 -0.61
CA TRP A 194 6.52 2.74 -1.18
C TRP A 194 5.05 2.80 -1.60
N GLN A 195 4.26 3.68 -1.01
CA GLN A 195 2.81 3.81 -1.27
C GLN A 195 2.48 4.88 -2.31
N CYS A 196 3.44 5.77 -2.58
CA CYS A 196 3.33 6.86 -3.53
C CYS A 196 2.78 6.43 -4.91
N PRO A 197 3.28 5.37 -5.58
CA PRO A 197 2.76 4.97 -6.90
C PRO A 197 1.27 4.62 -6.89
N MET A 198 0.82 3.90 -5.86
CA MET A 198 -0.57 3.49 -5.72
C MET A 198 -1.48 4.70 -5.45
N MET A 199 -1.02 5.67 -4.65
CA MET A 199 -1.75 6.92 -4.44
C MET A 199 -1.93 7.68 -5.75
N PHE A 200 -0.88 7.79 -6.56
CA PHE A 200 -0.93 8.46 -7.86
C PHE A 200 -1.97 7.82 -8.80
N ILE A 201 -2.01 6.49 -8.89
CA ILE A 201 -3.02 5.79 -9.68
C ILE A 201 -4.43 5.98 -9.11
N GLY A 202 -4.60 5.88 -7.79
CA GLY A 202 -5.89 6.12 -7.15
C GLY A 202 -6.45 7.52 -7.47
N TYR A 203 -5.61 8.55 -7.36
CA TYR A 203 -6.00 9.92 -7.71
C TYR A 203 -6.24 10.10 -9.21
N SER A 204 -5.45 9.45 -10.05
CA SER A 204 -5.65 9.48 -11.50
C SER A 204 -7.03 8.95 -11.88
N THR A 205 -7.44 7.81 -11.31
CA THR A 205 -8.77 7.22 -11.53
C THR A 205 -9.89 8.14 -11.04
N LEU A 206 -9.73 8.76 -9.85
CA LEU A 206 -10.72 9.71 -9.33
C LEU A 206 -10.86 10.94 -10.25
N PHE A 207 -9.76 11.53 -10.67
CA PHE A 207 -9.79 12.67 -11.59
C PHE A 207 -10.43 12.31 -12.94
N TYR A 208 -10.19 11.10 -13.45
CA TYR A 208 -10.86 10.63 -14.66
C TYR A 208 -12.39 10.60 -14.49
N PHE A 209 -12.88 9.99 -13.41
CA PHE A 209 -14.32 9.89 -13.14
C PHE A 209 -14.98 11.25 -12.90
N ILE A 210 -14.30 12.16 -12.19
CA ILE A 210 -14.79 13.53 -11.99
C ILE A 210 -14.90 14.23 -13.34
N GLY A 211 -13.85 14.20 -14.17
CA GLY A 211 -13.87 14.80 -15.49
C GLY A 211 -14.96 14.19 -16.39
N LEU A 212 -15.11 12.87 -16.37
CA LEU A 212 -16.16 12.16 -17.11
C LEU A 212 -17.57 12.60 -16.67
N THR A 213 -17.78 12.75 -15.35
CA THR A 213 -19.05 13.23 -14.80
C THR A 213 -19.36 14.64 -15.29
N VAL A 214 -18.37 15.54 -15.33
CA VAL A 214 -18.54 16.91 -15.83
C VAL A 214 -18.87 16.94 -17.32
N VAL A 215 -18.20 16.11 -18.14
CA VAL A 215 -18.52 16.00 -19.59
C VAL A 215 -19.98 15.57 -19.78
N VAL A 216 -20.38 14.48 -19.12
CA VAL A 216 -21.73 13.93 -19.27
C VAL A 216 -22.81 14.87 -18.70
N CYS A 217 -22.50 15.62 -17.63
CA CYS A 217 -23.43 16.57 -17.03
C CYS A 217 -23.41 17.96 -17.68
N SER A 218 -22.54 18.22 -18.66
CA SER A 218 -22.50 19.49 -19.38
C SER A 218 -23.87 19.96 -19.93
N PRO A 219 -24.72 19.10 -20.55
CA PRO A 219 -26.08 19.51 -20.96
C PRO A 219 -26.97 19.99 -19.80
N LEU A 220 -26.82 19.42 -18.59
CA LEU A 220 -27.55 19.87 -17.39
C LEU A 220 -27.02 21.22 -16.91
N ILE A 221 -25.69 21.41 -16.92
CA ILE A 221 -25.03 22.66 -16.48
C ILE A 221 -25.45 23.84 -17.37
N TYR A 222 -25.54 23.63 -18.68
CA TYR A 222 -25.97 24.66 -19.63
C TYR A 222 -27.49 24.85 -19.69
N GLY A 223 -28.28 24.10 -18.92
CA GLY A 223 -29.74 24.24 -18.89
C GLY A 223 -30.41 23.96 -20.24
N LYS A 224 -29.89 23.01 -21.01
CA LYS A 224 -30.52 22.60 -22.28
C LYS A 224 -31.95 22.12 -22.06
N PRO A 225 -32.85 22.24 -23.07
CA PRO A 225 -34.20 21.70 -22.95
C PRO A 225 -34.17 20.17 -22.79
N TRP A 226 -35.22 19.63 -22.17
CA TRP A 226 -35.41 18.17 -22.04
C TRP A 226 -35.29 17.49 -23.40
N GLY A 227 -34.25 16.68 -23.54
CA GLY A 227 -33.90 16.02 -24.79
C GLY A 227 -32.99 14.82 -24.54
N PRO A 228 -32.61 14.09 -25.61
CA PRO A 228 -31.82 12.86 -25.51
C PRO A 228 -30.55 12.99 -24.67
N GLU A 229 -29.86 14.13 -24.77
CA GLU A 229 -28.62 14.40 -24.02
C GLU A 229 -28.84 14.39 -22.49
N ILE A 230 -29.96 14.94 -22.02
CA ILE A 230 -30.30 14.96 -20.58
C ILE A 230 -30.68 13.57 -20.10
N TRP A 231 -31.38 12.78 -20.91
CA TRP A 231 -31.70 11.38 -20.58
C TRP A 231 -30.44 10.52 -20.44
N VAL A 232 -29.46 10.71 -21.33
CA VAL A 232 -28.15 10.05 -21.22
C VAL A 232 -27.45 10.44 -19.92
N ALA A 233 -27.44 11.73 -19.58
CA ALA A 233 -26.81 12.21 -18.35
C ALA A 233 -27.49 11.67 -17.08
N MET A 234 -28.82 11.63 -17.04
CA MET A 234 -29.57 11.04 -15.92
C MET A 234 -29.31 9.53 -15.78
N THR A 235 -29.25 8.81 -16.91
CA THR A 235 -28.95 7.37 -16.92
C THR A 235 -27.52 7.12 -16.44
N TYR A 236 -26.56 7.94 -16.86
CA TYR A 236 -25.19 7.87 -16.36
C TYR A 236 -25.10 8.14 -14.86
N LEU A 237 -25.75 9.20 -14.35
CA LEU A 237 -25.71 9.55 -12.92
C LEU A 237 -26.30 8.44 -12.05
N THR A 238 -27.42 7.84 -12.47
CA THR A 238 -28.04 6.72 -11.75
C THR A 238 -27.15 5.48 -11.78
N ALA A 239 -26.63 5.10 -12.95
CA ALA A 239 -25.73 3.95 -13.07
C ALA A 239 -24.41 4.14 -12.31
N SER A 240 -23.83 5.34 -12.36
CA SER A 240 -22.63 5.73 -11.60
C SER A 240 -22.89 5.66 -10.10
N GLY A 241 -24.01 6.22 -9.62
CA GLY A 241 -24.39 6.16 -8.20
C GLY A 241 -24.55 4.73 -7.68
N VAL A 242 -25.21 3.86 -8.45
CA VAL A 242 -25.35 2.43 -8.11
C VAL A 242 -23.98 1.75 -8.09
N SER A 243 -23.12 2.03 -9.08
CA SER A 243 -21.79 1.43 -9.18
C SER A 243 -20.87 1.84 -8.02
N TRP A 244 -20.85 3.12 -7.65
CA TRP A 244 -20.09 3.61 -6.49
C TRP A 244 -20.64 3.06 -5.17
N GLY A 245 -21.97 2.93 -5.05
CA GLY A 245 -22.60 2.31 -3.88
C GLY A 245 -22.20 0.84 -3.71
N LEU A 246 -22.24 0.06 -4.79
CA LEU A 246 -21.80 -1.33 -4.80
C LEU A 246 -20.29 -1.44 -4.54
N PHE A 247 -19.48 -0.59 -5.17
CA PHE A 247 -18.04 -0.55 -4.92
C PHE A 247 -17.73 -0.27 -3.45
N ALA A 248 -18.37 0.73 -2.84
CA ALA A 248 -18.19 1.04 -1.42
C ALA A 248 -18.66 -0.12 -0.53
N TYR A 249 -19.80 -0.75 -0.83
CA TYR A 249 -20.30 -1.90 -0.09
C TYR A 249 -19.32 -3.08 -0.15
N CYS A 250 -18.84 -3.46 -1.34
CA CYS A 250 -17.86 -4.54 -1.51
C CYS A 250 -16.51 -4.20 -0.85
N SER A 251 -16.04 -2.96 -1.01
CA SER A 251 -14.79 -2.47 -0.42
C SER A 251 -14.86 -2.46 1.11
N LEU A 252 -16.01 -2.16 1.71
CA LEU A 252 -16.19 -2.16 3.16
C LEU A 252 -16.44 -3.57 3.70
N GLY A 253 -17.38 -4.31 3.11
CA GLY A 253 -17.85 -5.63 3.57
C GLY A 253 -16.87 -6.77 3.31
N GLY A 254 -16.18 -6.78 2.16
CA GLY A 254 -15.25 -7.86 1.80
C GLY A 254 -14.12 -8.05 2.82
N TYR A 255 -13.66 -6.97 3.44
CA TYR A 255 -12.57 -7.06 4.42
C TYR A 255 -13.05 -7.31 5.86
N GLN A 256 -14.31 -6.97 6.20
CA GLN A 256 -14.87 -7.38 7.50
C GLN A 256 -14.96 -8.92 7.59
N ALA A 257 -15.19 -9.58 6.45
CA ALA A 257 -15.18 -11.04 6.37
C ALA A 257 -13.76 -11.63 6.48
N ILE A 258 -12.72 -10.92 5.99
CA ILE A 258 -11.33 -11.40 5.98
C ILE A 258 -10.60 -11.12 7.30
N SER A 259 -10.98 -10.08 8.07
CA SER A 259 -10.39 -9.79 9.39
C SER A 259 -10.72 -10.83 10.47
N LEU A 260 -11.35 -11.95 10.13
CA LEU A 260 -11.68 -13.06 11.03
C LEU A 260 -10.73 -14.26 10.91
N SER A 261 -9.73 -14.24 10.01
CA SER A 261 -8.82 -15.38 9.81
C SER A 261 -7.40 -15.19 10.37
N ASP A 262 -7.07 -14.05 10.97
CA ASP A 262 -5.70 -13.74 11.44
C ASP A 262 -5.40 -14.28 12.86
N ASP A 263 -6.29 -15.10 13.45
CA ASP A 263 -6.13 -15.67 14.80
C ASP A 263 -5.79 -17.18 14.84
N ASP A 264 -5.71 -17.94 13.74
CA ASP A 264 -5.61 -19.43 13.83
C ASP A 264 -4.37 -20.13 13.23
N ASP A 265 -3.47 -19.47 12.49
CA ASP A 265 -2.35 -20.17 11.81
C ASP A 265 -0.97 -19.97 12.48
N CYS A 266 -0.90 -19.97 13.83
CA CYS A 266 0.39 -20.05 14.55
C CYS A 266 0.72 -21.44 15.14
N ASP A 267 -0.18 -22.42 15.03
CA ASP A 267 0.03 -23.75 15.60
C ASP A 267 -0.07 -24.85 14.53
N THR A 268 0.95 -25.02 13.69
CA THR A 268 1.28 -26.32 13.07
C THR A 268 2.65 -26.24 12.40
N VAL A 269 3.70 -26.14 13.21
CA VAL A 269 5.00 -26.72 12.81
C VAL A 269 4.99 -28.13 13.37
N GLU A 270 4.54 -29.11 12.59
CA GLU A 270 4.82 -30.50 12.92
C GLU A 270 6.34 -30.70 12.88
N PRO A 271 6.97 -31.20 13.95
CA PRO A 271 8.38 -31.53 13.92
C PRO A 271 8.56 -32.70 12.95
N VAL A 272 9.39 -32.48 11.91
CA VAL A 272 9.88 -33.53 11.02
C VAL A 272 10.53 -34.60 11.89
N GLU A 273 9.83 -35.73 12.04
CA GLU A 273 10.31 -36.94 12.66
C GLU A 273 11.57 -37.40 11.90
N MET A 274 12.74 -37.13 12.49
CA MET A 274 14.01 -37.62 11.97
C MET A 274 14.03 -39.13 12.07
N ALA A 275 13.79 -39.79 10.94
CA ALA A 275 14.01 -41.21 10.77
C ALA A 275 15.50 -41.53 11.00
N GLU A 276 15.76 -42.06 12.18
CA GLU A 276 16.99 -42.69 12.61
C GLU A 276 17.18 -44.05 11.89
N VAL A 277 18.45 -44.46 11.73
CA VAL A 277 18.93 -45.85 11.45
C VAL A 277 18.86 -46.28 9.95
N ARG A 278 19.92 -46.68 9.23
CA ARG A 278 21.12 -47.48 9.57
C ARG A 278 22.18 -47.34 8.46
N ALA A 279 23.46 -47.26 8.82
CA ALA A 279 24.56 -47.56 7.92
C ALA A 279 24.74 -49.08 7.77
N PRO A 280 25.05 -49.63 6.57
CA PRO A 280 25.50 -51.00 6.46
C PRO A 280 27.01 -51.09 6.74
N HIS A 281 27.33 -51.91 7.74
CA HIS A 281 28.66 -52.43 8.01
C HIS A 281 29.22 -53.18 6.79
N THR A 282 30.52 -53.00 6.62
CA THR A 282 31.49 -53.86 5.94
C THR A 282 31.28 -55.35 6.13
N GLU A 283 31.31 -56.10 5.03
CA GLU A 283 32.18 -57.28 4.83
C GLU A 283 32.75 -57.26 3.41
#